data_AF-A0A8K0LW94-F1
#
_entry.id   AF-A0A8K0LW94-F1
#
_cell.length_a   1.000
_cell.length_b   1.000
_cell.length_c   1.000
_cell.angle_alpha   90.00
_cell.angle_beta   90.00
_cell.angle_gamma   90.00
#
_symmetry.space_group_name_H-M   'P 1'
#
loop_
_entity.id
_entity.type
_entity.pdbx_description
1 polymer ?
#
loop_
_entity_poly.entity_id
_entity_poly.type
_entity_poly.pdbx_seq_one_letter_code
_entity_poly.pdbx_strand_id
1 'polypeptide(L)'
;RLTKNLDLASKLEQMARCLFPLVELDQGLVHPAFPQTVLSFWLLTDEQLESLAQFYQQKIPNQYTDLYPCKITWGHNMSREEKRCEMGKFIGL
;
A
#
# COMPACT_ATOMS: atom_id res chain seq x y z
N ARG A 1 5.27 14.03 -34.56
CA ARG A 1 5.36 12.60 -34.16
C ARG A 1 6.17 12.59 -32.86
N LEU A 2 5.54 12.39 -31.70
CA LEU A 2 6.22 12.39 -30.40
C LEU A 2 7.30 11.29 -30.43
N THR A 3 8.56 11.67 -30.24
CA THR A 3 9.69 10.76 -30.06
C THR A 3 9.37 9.82 -28.90
N LYS A 4 9.42 8.50 -29.12
CA LYS A 4 9.21 7.50 -28.05
C LYS A 4 10.34 7.66 -27.02
N ASN A 5 10.03 8.23 -25.87
CA ASN A 5 10.92 8.21 -24.72
C ASN A 5 10.84 6.81 -24.09
N LEU A 6 11.91 6.03 -24.25
CA LEU A 6 11.98 4.64 -23.78
C LEU A 6 11.94 4.56 -22.25
N ASP A 7 12.54 5.53 -21.56
CA ASP A 7 12.54 5.58 -20.09
C ASP A 7 11.14 5.81 -19.54
N LEU A 8 10.38 6.73 -20.15
CA LEU A 8 8.99 6.97 -19.81
C LEU A 8 8.13 5.71 -20.06
N ALA A 9 8.33 5.04 -21.19
CA ALA A 9 7.60 3.81 -21.51
C ALA A 9 7.88 2.72 -20.47
N SER A 10 9.15 2.48 -20.14
CA SER A 10 9.54 1.51 -19.10
C SER A 10 8.96 1.87 -17.72
N LYS A 11 8.94 3.16 -17.36
CA LYS A 11 8.33 3.60 -16.12
C LYS A 11 6.83 3.37 -16.10
N LEU A 12 6.12 3.65 -17.19
CA LEU A 12 4.68 3.38 -17.30
C LEU A 12 4.37 1.89 -17.18
N GLU A 13 5.18 1.03 -17.80
CA GLU A 13 5.07 -0.43 -17.64
C GLU A 13 5.28 -0.86 -16.18
N GLN A 14 6.26 -0.29 -15.48
CA GLN A 14 6.44 -0.52 -14.04
C GLN A 14 5.22 -0.08 -13.23
N MET A 15 4.68 1.11 -13.52
CA MET A 15 3.53 1.69 -12.83
C MET A 15 2.24 0.90 -13.08
N ALA A 16 2.11 0.26 -14.25
CA ALA A 16 0.97 -0.59 -14.60
C ALA A 16 1.02 -2.00 -14.00
N ARG A 17 2.11 -2.40 -13.32
CA ARG A 17 2.20 -3.72 -12.68
C ARG A 17 1.10 -3.89 -11.64
N CYS A 18 0.36 -4.98 -11.76
CA CYS A 18 -0.71 -5.33 -10.82
C CYS A 18 -0.14 -5.71 -9.44
N LEU A 19 -0.88 -5.35 -8.40
CA LEU A 19 -0.64 -5.78 -7.03
C LEU A 19 -1.72 -6.79 -6.64
N PHE A 20 -1.32 -7.85 -5.94
CA PHE A 20 -2.25 -8.83 -5.42
C PHE A 20 -2.84 -8.34 -4.09
N PRO A 21 -4.16 -8.45 -3.90
CA PRO A 21 -4.81 -7.98 -2.69
C PRO A 21 -4.41 -8.80 -1.46
N LEU A 22 -4.07 -8.11 -0.38
CA LEU A 22 -3.91 -8.72 0.95
C LEU A 22 -5.27 -8.81 1.63
N VAL A 23 -5.53 -9.92 2.32
CA VAL A 23 -6.75 -10.13 3.10
C VAL A 23 -6.52 -9.79 4.57
N GLU A 24 -7.55 -9.29 5.26
CA GLU A 24 -7.52 -9.21 6.72
C GLU A 24 -7.59 -10.60 7.36
N LEU A 25 -7.09 -10.74 8.58
CA LEU A 25 -6.99 -12.04 9.25
C LEU A 25 -8.23 -12.41 10.08
N ASP A 26 -9.17 -11.50 10.29
CA ASP A 26 -10.41 -11.78 11.01
C ASP A 26 -11.46 -12.40 10.08
N GLN A 27 -11.88 -11.66 9.03
CA GLN A 27 -12.94 -12.10 8.12
C GLN A 27 -12.45 -12.53 6.73
N GLY A 28 -11.16 -12.39 6.44
CA GLY A 28 -10.61 -12.69 5.11
C GLY A 28 -11.01 -11.66 4.03
N LEU A 29 -11.45 -10.47 4.43
CA LEU A 29 -11.88 -9.41 3.52
C LEU A 29 -10.71 -8.60 2.97
N VAL A 30 -10.93 -7.97 1.82
CA VAL A 30 -9.98 -7.04 1.20
C VAL A 30 -10.45 -5.62 1.44
N HIS A 31 -9.53 -4.72 1.83
CA HIS A 31 -9.87 -3.32 2.00
C HIS A 31 -10.32 -2.71 0.64
N PRO A 32 -11.42 -1.94 0.58
CA PRO A 32 -11.95 -1.40 -0.68
C PRO A 32 -11.00 -0.44 -1.40
N ALA A 33 -10.11 0.23 -0.65
CA ALA A 33 -9.06 1.09 -1.22
C ALA A 33 -7.72 0.36 -1.44
N PHE A 34 -7.66 -0.97 -1.36
CA PHE A 34 -6.43 -1.69 -1.63
C PHE A 34 -5.97 -1.40 -3.08
N PRO A 35 -4.72 -0.97 -3.30
CA PRO A 35 -4.26 -0.56 -4.62
C PRO A 35 -4.14 -1.76 -5.56
N GLN A 36 -4.71 -1.64 -6.76
CA GLN A 36 -4.66 -2.71 -7.77
C GLN A 36 -3.39 -2.68 -8.61
N THR A 37 -2.68 -1.55 -8.64
CA THR A 37 -1.43 -1.37 -9.40
C THR A 37 -0.43 -0.57 -8.59
N VAL A 38 0.85 -0.63 -8.99
CA VAL A 38 1.91 0.21 -8.40
C VAL A 38 1.55 1.69 -8.52
N LEU A 39 0.98 2.14 -9.64
CA LEU A 39 0.51 3.52 -9.79
C LEU A 39 -0.56 3.88 -8.76
N SER A 40 -1.57 3.02 -8.62
CA SER A 40 -2.68 3.24 -7.68
C SER A 40 -2.17 3.37 -6.25
N PHE A 41 -1.14 2.60 -5.87
CA PHE A 41 -0.49 2.71 -4.57
C PHE A 41 0.13 4.10 -4.36
N TRP A 42 0.89 4.62 -5.34
CA TRP A 42 1.51 5.95 -5.22
C TRP A 42 0.49 7.09 -5.18
N LEU A 43 -0.73 6.86 -5.69
CA LEU A 43 -1.83 7.82 -5.67
C LEU A 43 -2.68 7.77 -4.40
N LEU A 44 -2.43 6.84 -3.47
CA LEU A 44 -3.17 6.77 -2.21
C LEU A 44 -3.09 8.10 -1.44
N THR A 45 -4.25 8.54 -0.96
CA THR A 45 -4.40 9.71 -0.09
C THR A 45 -3.98 9.38 1.33
N ASP A 46 -3.78 10.41 2.15
CA ASP A 46 -3.48 10.22 3.57
C ASP A 46 -4.59 9.44 4.29
N GLU A 47 -5.85 9.81 4.03
CA GLU A 47 -7.03 9.12 4.58
C GLU A 47 -7.09 7.64 4.17
N GLN A 48 -6.78 7.32 2.91
CA GLN A 48 -6.76 5.94 2.45
C GLN A 48 -5.64 5.12 3.12
N LEU A 49 -4.46 5.71 3.31
CA LEU A 49 -3.34 5.08 4.02
C LEU A 49 -3.70 4.82 5.49
N GLU A 50 -4.30 5.80 6.17
CA GLU A 50 -4.79 5.65 7.54
C GLU A 50 -5.84 4.54 7.66
N SER A 51 -6.80 4.50 6.72
CA SER A 51 -7.83 3.46 6.66
C SER A 51 -7.23 2.07 6.46
N LEU A 52 -6.25 1.93 5.55
CA LEU A 52 -5.54 0.67 5.32
C LEU A 52 -4.79 0.20 6.58
N ALA A 53 -4.03 1.09 7.23
CA ALA A 53 -3.27 0.73 8.42
C ALA A 53 -4.17 0.33 9.60
N GLN A 54 -5.35 0.95 9.73
CA GLN A 54 -6.33 0.54 10.72
C GLN A 54 -7.00 -0.78 10.37
N PHE A 55 -7.38 -0.99 9.10
CA PHE A 55 -8.02 -2.21 8.63
C PHE A 55 -7.17 -3.46 8.81
N TYR A 56 -5.85 -3.36 8.59
CA TYR A 56 -4.91 -4.47 8.80
C TYR A 56 -4.26 -4.47 10.21
N GLN A 57 -4.86 -3.76 11.17
CA GLN A 57 -4.41 -3.67 12.57
C GLN A 57 -2.92 -3.32 12.74
N GLN A 58 -2.38 -2.53 11.82
CA GLN A 58 -1.02 -1.98 11.90
C GLN A 58 -0.97 -0.63 12.62
N LYS A 59 -2.10 0.08 12.68
CA LYS A 59 -2.23 1.36 13.42
C LYS A 59 -2.59 1.16 14.90
N ILE A 60 -3.58 0.30 15.16
CA ILE A 60 -4.01 -0.07 16.52
C ILE A 60 -3.80 -1.57 16.64
N PRO A 61 -2.68 -2.02 17.24
CA PRO A 61 -2.36 -3.43 17.31
C PRO A 61 -3.40 -4.25 18.07
N ASN A 62 -3.61 -5.49 17.65
CA ASN A 62 -4.42 -6.49 18.34
C ASN A 62 -3.83 -7.90 18.13
N GLN A 63 -4.59 -8.94 18.47
CA GLN A 63 -4.18 -10.35 18.35
C GLN A 63 -3.75 -10.79 16.93
N TYR A 64 -4.16 -10.07 15.87
CA TYR A 64 -3.82 -10.40 14.49
C TYR A 64 -2.58 -9.67 13.97
N THR A 65 -2.14 -8.60 14.63
CA THR A 65 -1.05 -7.74 14.14
C THR A 65 0.24 -8.52 13.90
N ASP A 66 0.59 -9.42 14.81
CA ASP A 66 1.82 -10.23 14.74
C ASP A 66 1.71 -11.43 13.79
N LEU A 67 0.54 -11.68 13.21
CA LEU A 67 0.33 -12.77 12.25
C LEU A 67 0.57 -12.34 10.80
N TYR A 68 0.72 -11.03 10.54
CA TYR A 68 1.13 -10.55 9.23
C TYR A 68 2.63 -10.75 8.98
N PRO A 69 3.06 -11.10 7.74
CA PRO A 69 4.46 -11.40 7.45
C PRO A 69 5.43 -10.25 7.71
N CYS A 70 4.99 -9.01 7.47
CA CYS A 70 5.81 -7.81 7.56
C CYS A 70 5.11 -6.76 8.42
N LYS A 71 5.29 -6.77 9.73
CA LYS A 71 4.76 -5.71 10.61
C LYS A 71 5.38 -4.35 10.30
N ILE A 72 4.61 -3.29 10.48
CA ILE A 72 5.05 -1.90 10.29
C ILE A 72 4.82 -1.06 11.53
N THR A 73 5.50 0.08 11.62
CA THR A 73 5.28 1.04 12.71
C THR A 73 4.47 2.21 12.19
N TRP A 74 3.22 2.34 12.64
CA TRP A 74 2.36 3.46 12.28
C TRP A 74 2.31 4.52 13.38
N GLY A 75 2.60 5.77 13.03
CA GLY A 75 2.64 6.89 13.96
C GLY A 75 1.70 8.03 13.55
N HIS A 76 1.21 8.78 14.53
CA HIS A 76 0.26 9.88 14.32
C HIS A 76 0.84 11.09 13.56
N ASN A 77 2.15 11.32 13.65
CA ASN A 77 2.82 12.49 13.07
C ASN A 77 3.62 12.18 11.80
N MET A 78 3.40 11.02 11.20
CA MET A 78 4.06 10.65 9.95
C MET A 78 3.54 11.51 8.80
N SER A 79 4.43 11.95 7.92
CA SER A 79 4.09 12.48 6.62
C SER A 79 3.47 11.40 5.73
N ARG A 80 2.75 11.81 4.68
CA ARG A 80 2.13 10.89 3.73
C ARG A 80 3.16 9.98 3.05
N GLU A 81 4.35 10.51 2.78
CA GLU A 81 5.44 9.78 2.15
C GLU A 81 6.02 8.72 3.10
N GLU A 82 6.15 9.01 4.40
CA GLU A 82 6.53 8.01 5.41
C GLU A 82 5.47 6.92 5.54
N LYS A 83 4.18 7.30 5.57
CA LYS A 83 3.06 6.34 5.60
C LYS A 83 3.07 5.43 4.38
N ARG A 84 3.34 5.97 3.19
CA ARG A 84 3.54 5.14 1.98
C ARG A 84 4.74 4.23 2.12
N CYS A 85 5.85 4.69 2.66
CA CYS A 85 7.04 3.84 2.84
C CYS A 85 6.73 2.64 3.73
N GLU A 86 6.09 2.86 4.88
CA GLU A 86 5.67 1.77 5.77
C GLU A 86 4.64 0.87 5.09
N MET A 87 3.57 1.42 4.51
CA MET A 87 2.55 0.61 3.81
C MET A 87 3.14 -0.19 2.64
N GLY A 88 4.13 0.36 1.92
CA GLY A 88 4.86 -0.34 0.87
C GLY A 88 5.56 -1.59 1.40
N LYS A 89 6.32 -1.45 2.50
CA LYS A 89 6.95 -2.59 3.18
C LYS A 89 5.93 -3.66 3.59
N PHE A 90 4.77 -3.23 4.09
CA PHE A 90 3.68 -4.12 4.51
C PHE A 90 3.14 -4.97 3.37
N ILE A 91 2.92 -4.38 2.19
CA ILE A 91 2.32 -5.06 1.03
C ILE A 91 3.35 -5.65 0.05
N GLY A 92 4.66 -5.52 0.35
CA GLY A 92 5.75 -6.11 -0.43
C GLY A 92 6.25 -5.27 -1.62
N LEU A 93 6.28 -3.94 -1.46
CA LEU A 93 6.83 -2.97 -2.42
C LEU A 93 8.16 -2.36 -2.00
#